data_AF-A0A7S2EL20-F1
#
_entry.id   AF-A0A7S2EL20-F1
#
_cell.length_a   1.000
_cell.length_b   1.000
_cell.length_c   1.000
_cell.angle_alpha   90.00
_cell.angle_beta   90.00
_cell.angle_gamma   90.00
#
_symmetry.space_group_name_H-M   'P 1'
#
loop_
_entity.id
_entity.type
_entity.pdbx_description
1 polymer ?
#
loop_
_entity_poly.entity_id
_entity_poly.type
_entity_poly.pdbx_seq_one_letter_code
_entity_poly.pdbx_strand_id
1 'polypeptide(L)'
;TEPAIGINGDDTNLITNGDDNEMIVEIRGNDDEPNDSFQDFQDKAEILRRDIINLLESHRHEASRRVIENLAAELRRVVIIFIKIQYEPALSNDVSDDEAILEQLQKIFTDISDCIVPRNGQVRQFISDDKGTVCIASFGLRGSVTLDAAATAVDAAQDIQRRLNSKCSIGITLGKVFCGETGSRGRYEYSLLGPPVNLSARLMA
;
A
#
# COMPACT_ATOMS: atom_id res chain seq x y z
N THR A 1 24.78 -16.45 -70.82
CA THR A 1 23.32 -16.28 -70.62
C THR A 1 23.11 -15.72 -69.23
N GLU A 2 22.60 -14.50 -69.14
CA GLU A 2 22.08 -13.87 -67.91
C GLU A 2 20.54 -14.02 -67.86
N PRO A 3 19.82 -13.62 -66.77
CA PRO A 3 20.24 -12.96 -65.51
C PRO A 3 20.02 -13.91 -64.28
N ALA A 4 19.87 -13.54 -63.00
CA ALA A 4 19.62 -12.25 -62.32
C ALA A 4 19.96 -12.27 -60.80
N ILE A 5 19.96 -11.07 -60.18
CA ILE A 5 19.56 -10.66 -58.80
C ILE A 5 19.76 -11.67 -57.64
N GLY A 6 20.39 -11.37 -56.49
CA GLY A 6 20.92 -10.11 -55.97
C GLY A 6 20.32 -9.72 -54.60
N ILE A 7 20.93 -10.17 -53.50
CA ILE A 7 20.76 -9.58 -52.16
C ILE A 7 22.11 -9.67 -51.42
N ASN A 8 22.69 -8.53 -51.03
CA ASN A 8 23.91 -8.49 -50.21
C ASN A 8 23.56 -8.51 -48.72
N GLY A 9 24.43 -9.13 -47.91
CA GLY A 9 24.26 -9.23 -46.46
C GLY A 9 25.30 -10.11 -45.78
N ASP A 10 26.59 -9.94 -46.10
CA ASP A 10 27.66 -10.20 -45.12
C ASP A 10 27.38 -9.28 -43.89
N ASP A 11 27.65 -9.64 -42.63
CA ASP A 11 28.84 -10.29 -42.10
C ASP A 11 28.51 -11.38 -41.06
N THR A 12 28.64 -12.68 -41.41
CA THR A 12 28.64 -13.75 -40.39
C THR A 12 29.45 -14.98 -40.85
N ASN A 13 30.78 -14.89 -40.77
CA ASN A 13 31.65 -16.04 -41.03
C ASN A 13 31.91 -16.83 -39.74
N LEU A 14 31.32 -18.03 -39.63
CA LEU A 14 31.68 -18.99 -38.59
C LEU A 14 33.04 -19.62 -38.89
N ILE A 15 33.99 -19.45 -37.97
CA ILE A 15 35.25 -20.20 -37.96
C ILE A 15 35.23 -21.09 -36.72
N THR A 16 35.30 -22.42 -36.92
CA THR A 16 35.49 -23.39 -35.83
C THR A 16 36.92 -23.89 -35.86
N ASN A 17 37.64 -23.79 -34.75
CA ASN A 17 38.86 -24.56 -34.49
C ASN A 17 38.65 -25.37 -33.20
N GLY A 18 39.26 -26.56 -33.17
CA GLY A 18 39.01 -27.56 -32.15
C GLY A 18 39.71 -27.31 -30.81
N ASP A 19 39.22 -28.08 -29.84
CA ASP A 19 39.63 -28.20 -28.44
C ASP A 19 39.18 -27.05 -27.49
N ASP A 20 38.56 -27.47 -26.39
CA ASP A 20 38.11 -26.72 -25.21
C ASP A 20 37.01 -25.65 -25.36
N ASN A 21 35.80 -26.12 -25.68
CA ASN A 21 34.50 -25.80 -25.04
C ASN A 21 34.06 -24.34 -24.73
N GLU A 22 34.72 -23.30 -25.24
CA GLU A 22 34.25 -21.90 -25.20
C GLU A 22 33.75 -21.43 -26.57
N MET A 23 32.49 -20.96 -26.61
CA MET A 23 31.89 -20.37 -27.80
C MET A 23 32.05 -18.85 -27.75
N ILE A 24 33.13 -18.33 -28.33
CA ILE A 24 33.37 -16.88 -28.42
C ILE A 24 32.74 -16.35 -29.71
N VAL A 25 31.77 -15.44 -29.56
CA VAL A 25 31.15 -14.71 -30.68
C VAL A 25 31.59 -13.26 -30.61
N GLU A 26 32.50 -12.85 -31.49
CA GLU A 26 32.94 -11.44 -31.61
C GLU A 26 32.00 -10.70 -32.58
N ILE A 27 31.10 -9.87 -32.04
CA ILE A 27 30.28 -8.96 -32.84
C ILE A 27 30.99 -7.61 -32.91
N ARG A 28 31.50 -7.25 -34.09
CA ARG A 28 31.96 -5.89 -34.36
C ARG A 28 30.75 -5.02 -34.64
N GLY A 29 30.43 -4.13 -33.71
CA GLY A 29 29.46 -3.06 -33.96
C GLY A 29 30.03 -2.06 -34.97
N ASN A 30 29.23 -1.68 -35.98
CA ASN A 30 29.49 -0.45 -36.71
C ASN A 30 29.14 0.74 -35.82
N ASP A 31 30.00 1.75 -35.81
CA ASP A 31 29.78 3.01 -35.10
C ASP A 31 28.77 3.90 -35.85
N ASP A 32 27.48 3.60 -35.76
CA ASP A 32 26.39 4.45 -36.30
C ASP A 32 25.22 4.59 -35.29
N GLU A 33 25.05 5.82 -34.80
CA GLU A 33 23.97 6.46 -34.00
C GLU A 33 23.36 5.78 -32.73
N PRO A 34 23.14 6.55 -31.63
CA PRO A 34 22.63 6.01 -30.37
C PRO A 34 21.09 6.09 -30.16
N ASN A 35 20.60 5.12 -29.39
CA ASN A 35 19.61 5.23 -28.31
C ASN A 35 18.09 5.17 -28.50
N ASP A 36 17.48 5.28 -29.69
CA ASP A 36 16.00 5.38 -29.74
C ASP A 36 15.25 4.11 -29.21
N SER A 37 15.73 2.92 -29.57
CA SER A 37 15.11 1.65 -29.13
C SER A 37 15.41 1.27 -27.68
N PHE A 38 16.57 1.69 -27.15
CA PHE A 38 16.95 1.43 -25.76
C PHE A 38 16.25 2.40 -24.80
N GLN A 39 16.02 3.65 -25.24
CA GLN A 39 15.24 4.63 -24.51
C GLN A 39 13.76 4.24 -24.44
N ASP A 40 13.14 3.85 -25.57
CA ASP A 40 11.75 3.34 -25.58
C ASP A 40 11.56 2.12 -24.65
N PHE A 41 12.56 1.24 -24.52
CA PHE A 41 12.51 0.13 -23.57
C PHE A 41 12.61 0.60 -22.10
N GLN A 42 13.44 1.60 -21.80
CA GLN A 42 13.53 2.20 -20.46
C GLN A 42 12.25 2.96 -20.10
N ASP A 43 11.69 3.73 -21.03
CA ASP A 43 10.45 4.49 -20.85
C ASP A 43 9.26 3.54 -20.62
N LYS A 44 9.18 2.44 -21.36
CA LYS A 44 8.19 1.36 -21.12
C LYS A 44 8.40 0.66 -19.78
N ALA A 45 9.65 0.46 -19.36
CA ALA A 45 9.95 -0.09 -18.03
C ALA A 45 9.57 0.89 -16.90
N GLU A 46 9.76 2.21 -17.08
CA GLU A 46 9.28 3.23 -16.15
C GLU A 46 7.75 3.28 -16.09
N ILE A 47 7.06 3.23 -17.23
CA ILE A 47 5.58 3.18 -17.29
C ILE A 47 5.07 1.93 -16.57
N LEU A 48 5.59 0.74 -16.90
CA LEU A 48 5.20 -0.50 -16.23
C LEU A 48 5.52 -0.48 -14.74
N ARG A 49 6.67 0.08 -14.33
CA ARG A 49 7.03 0.25 -12.92
C ARG A 49 6.06 1.20 -12.21
N ARG A 50 5.67 2.30 -12.85
CA ARG A 50 4.71 3.27 -12.34
C ARG A 50 3.30 2.72 -12.27
N ASP A 51 2.89 1.87 -13.20
CA ASP A 51 1.58 1.21 -13.19
C ASP A 51 1.52 0.05 -12.18
N ILE A 52 2.61 -0.71 -12.00
CA ILE A 52 2.76 -1.66 -10.89
C ILE A 52 2.75 -0.93 -9.55
N ILE A 53 3.41 0.23 -9.44
CA ILE A 53 3.30 1.10 -8.26
C ILE A 53 1.83 1.49 -8.07
N ASN A 54 1.15 2.09 -9.07
CA ASN A 54 -0.25 2.49 -8.97
C ASN A 54 -1.20 1.32 -8.58
N LEU A 55 -0.91 0.10 -9.04
CA LEU A 55 -1.66 -1.12 -8.70
C LEU A 55 -1.37 -1.62 -7.28
N LEU A 56 -0.15 -1.43 -6.77
CA LEU A 56 0.20 -1.72 -5.37
C LEU A 56 -0.30 -0.60 -4.42
N GLU A 57 -0.33 0.64 -4.88
CA GLU A 57 -0.89 1.82 -4.19
C GLU A 57 -2.42 1.75 -4.05
N SER A 58 -3.12 1.05 -4.96
CA SER A 58 -4.55 0.77 -4.81
C SER A 58 -4.87 -0.39 -3.85
N HIS A 59 -3.87 -1.20 -3.48
CA HIS A 59 -4.02 -2.38 -2.61
C HIS A 59 -3.28 -2.27 -1.26
N ARG A 60 -2.66 -1.12 -0.93
CA ARG A 60 -1.91 -0.92 0.32
C ARG A 60 -2.36 0.33 1.09
N HIS A 61 -2.28 0.26 2.42
CA HIS A 61 -2.56 1.39 3.31
C HIS A 61 -1.77 2.64 2.92
N GLU A 62 -2.47 3.76 2.88
CA GLU A 62 -1.97 5.07 2.43
C GLU A 62 -0.73 5.56 3.20
N ALA A 63 -0.45 5.03 4.39
CA ALA A 63 0.80 5.26 5.12
C ALA A 63 2.07 4.77 4.36
N SER A 64 1.91 3.96 3.31
CA SER A 64 2.98 3.54 2.39
C SER A 64 3.27 4.57 1.29
N ARG A 65 2.36 5.52 1.01
CA ARG A 65 2.32 6.31 -0.25
C ARG A 65 3.54 7.14 -0.60
N ARG A 66 4.39 7.50 0.37
CA ARG A 66 5.49 8.46 0.18
C ARG A 66 6.68 8.16 1.06
N VAL A 67 7.67 7.47 0.50
CA VAL A 67 9.07 7.94 0.35
C VAL A 67 9.85 6.83 -0.36
N ILE A 68 10.42 7.18 -1.52
CA ILE A 68 11.48 6.39 -2.18
C ILE A 68 12.68 6.40 -1.22
N GLU A 69 13.27 5.23 -0.99
CA GLU A 69 14.40 4.97 -0.08
C GLU A 69 14.09 5.06 1.43
N ASN A 70 14.14 3.89 2.08
CA ASN A 70 14.10 3.68 3.53
C ASN A 70 12.78 4.06 4.26
N LEU A 71 11.84 3.11 4.28
CA LEU A 71 10.88 2.93 5.40
C LEU A 71 11.60 2.48 6.69
N ALA A 72 12.64 3.22 7.10
CA ALA A 72 13.29 3.02 8.38
C ALA A 72 12.27 3.26 9.49
N ALA A 73 12.03 2.23 10.31
CA ALA A 73 11.11 2.32 11.42
C ALA A 73 11.53 3.43 12.39
N GLU A 74 10.55 4.19 12.89
CA GLU A 74 10.81 5.37 13.72
C GLU A 74 9.95 5.39 14.98
N LEU A 75 10.46 6.08 16.02
CA LEU A 75 9.70 6.32 17.24
C LEU A 75 9.05 7.70 17.18
N ARG A 76 7.80 7.80 16.71
CA ARG A 76 7.07 9.08 16.62
C ARG A 76 6.01 9.22 17.71
N ARG A 77 5.76 10.46 18.15
CA ARG A 77 4.56 10.82 18.92
C ARG A 77 3.36 10.97 17.97
N VAL A 78 2.38 10.08 18.07
CA VAL A 78 1.21 10.02 17.19
C VAL A 78 -0.08 9.94 18.01
N VAL A 79 -1.22 10.25 17.39
CA VAL A 79 -2.54 9.96 17.98
C VAL A 79 -3.00 8.60 17.49
N ILE A 80 -3.51 7.77 18.39
CA ILE A 80 -4.09 6.46 18.10
C ILE A 80 -5.58 6.48 18.47
N ILE A 81 -6.42 6.16 17.50
CA ILE A 81 -7.86 6.02 17.67
C ILE A 81 -8.24 4.55 17.53
N PHE A 82 -9.00 4.05 18.50
CA PHE A 82 -9.68 2.76 18.46
C PHE A 82 -11.19 3.02 18.51
N ILE A 83 -11.93 2.51 17.53
CA ILE A 83 -13.37 2.72 17.37
C ILE A 83 -14.03 1.34 17.45
N LYS A 84 -14.73 1.05 18.53
CA LYS A 84 -15.59 -0.13 18.65
C LYS A 84 -16.98 0.22 18.16
N ILE A 85 -17.45 -0.42 17.10
CA ILE A 85 -18.78 -0.23 16.52
C ILE A 85 -19.69 -1.33 17.08
N GLN A 86 -20.87 -0.95 17.56
CA GLN A 86 -21.92 -1.91 17.95
C GLN A 86 -22.61 -2.46 16.69
N TYR A 87 -21.87 -3.29 15.95
CA TYR A 87 -22.33 -4.06 14.81
C TYR A 87 -21.64 -5.42 14.80
N GLU A 88 -22.43 -6.47 14.69
CA GLU A 88 -22.01 -7.87 14.66
C GLU A 88 -22.87 -8.56 13.58
N PRO A 89 -22.31 -8.88 12.40
CA PRO A 89 -23.08 -9.46 11.31
C PRO A 89 -23.42 -10.93 11.61
N ALA A 90 -24.67 -11.31 11.40
CA ALA A 90 -25.11 -12.69 11.52
C ALA A 90 -24.69 -13.50 10.28
N LEU A 91 -23.44 -13.99 10.27
CA LEU A 91 -22.90 -14.80 9.18
C LEU A 91 -23.53 -16.20 9.18
N SER A 92 -24.65 -16.32 8.49
CA SER A 92 -25.37 -17.59 8.30
C SER A 92 -24.82 -18.38 7.11
N ASN A 93 -25.25 -19.64 6.93
CA ASN A 93 -24.94 -20.42 5.72
C ASN A 93 -25.90 -20.10 4.55
N ASP A 94 -26.96 -19.34 4.81
CA ASP A 94 -27.88 -18.79 3.80
C ASP A 94 -27.34 -17.43 3.34
N VAL A 95 -27.12 -17.32 2.03
CA VAL A 95 -26.54 -16.14 1.36
C VAL A 95 -27.55 -15.00 1.15
N SER A 96 -28.82 -15.20 1.55
CA SER A 96 -29.90 -14.23 1.34
C SER A 96 -29.65 -12.85 1.96
N ASP A 97 -28.87 -12.79 3.04
CA ASP A 97 -28.51 -11.54 3.74
C ASP A 97 -27.09 -11.02 3.39
N ASP A 98 -26.30 -11.75 2.59
CA ASP A 98 -24.88 -11.43 2.34
C ASP A 98 -24.69 -10.04 1.73
N GLU A 99 -25.52 -9.67 0.75
CA GLU A 99 -25.46 -8.36 0.09
C GLU A 99 -25.72 -7.23 1.10
N ALA A 100 -26.74 -7.36 1.94
CA ALA A 100 -27.06 -6.38 2.98
C ALA A 100 -25.96 -6.29 4.06
N ILE A 101 -25.32 -7.41 4.42
CA ILE A 101 -24.18 -7.44 5.35
C ILE A 101 -22.98 -6.70 4.74
N LEU A 102 -22.66 -6.97 3.47
CA LEU A 102 -21.55 -6.32 2.76
C LEU A 102 -21.80 -4.82 2.59
N GLU A 103 -23.01 -4.41 2.18
CA GLU A 103 -23.40 -3.00 2.11
C GLU A 103 -23.28 -2.29 3.46
N GLN A 104 -23.73 -2.93 4.55
CA GLN A 104 -23.70 -2.35 5.89
C GLN A 104 -22.27 -2.23 6.43
N LEU A 105 -21.40 -3.23 6.19
CA LEU A 105 -19.97 -3.14 6.52
C LEU A 105 -19.26 -2.06 5.71
N GLN A 106 -19.50 -2.01 4.39
CA GLN A 106 -18.94 -0.99 3.51
C GLN A 106 -19.39 0.41 3.93
N LYS A 107 -20.67 0.60 4.29
CA LYS A 107 -21.18 1.87 4.77
C LYS A 107 -20.47 2.31 6.06
N ILE A 108 -20.33 1.42 7.05
CA ILE A 108 -19.61 1.72 8.30
C ILE A 108 -18.15 2.14 8.01
N PHE A 109 -17.48 1.40 7.13
CA PHE A 109 -16.10 1.71 6.74
C PHE A 109 -15.98 3.07 6.03
N THR A 110 -16.91 3.38 5.11
CA THR A 110 -16.97 4.68 4.41
C THR A 110 -17.27 5.82 5.37
N ASP A 111 -18.29 5.70 6.24
CA ASP A 111 -18.67 6.72 7.23
C ASP A 111 -17.47 7.10 8.13
N ILE A 112 -16.66 6.11 8.53
CA ILE A 112 -15.44 6.32 9.32
C ILE A 112 -14.33 6.94 8.46
N SER A 113 -14.08 6.39 7.28
CA SER A 113 -12.99 6.84 6.40
C SER A 113 -13.16 8.29 5.94
N ASP A 114 -14.38 8.71 5.62
CA ASP A 114 -14.74 10.09 5.28
C ASP A 114 -14.48 11.08 6.43
N CYS A 115 -14.47 10.62 7.68
CA CYS A 115 -14.11 11.45 8.82
C CYS A 115 -12.59 11.51 9.07
N ILE A 116 -11.87 10.45 8.71
CA ILE A 116 -10.43 10.27 9.02
C ILE A 116 -9.54 10.78 7.88
N VAL A 117 -9.74 10.30 6.65
CA VAL A 117 -8.81 10.50 5.52
C VAL A 117 -8.73 11.98 5.08
N PRO A 118 -9.84 12.74 4.91
CA PRO A 118 -9.77 14.15 4.52
C PRO A 118 -9.08 15.06 5.54
N ARG A 119 -8.84 14.56 6.76
CA ARG A 119 -8.14 15.25 7.84
C ARG A 119 -6.66 14.83 7.98
N ASN A 120 -6.10 14.18 6.95
CA ASN A 120 -4.78 13.53 6.97
C ASN A 120 -4.66 12.48 8.09
N GLY A 121 -5.78 11.87 8.49
CA GLY A 121 -5.79 10.66 9.29
C GLY A 121 -5.51 9.43 8.43
N GLN A 122 -5.25 8.31 9.08
CA GLN A 122 -4.85 7.06 8.43
C GLN A 122 -5.59 5.88 9.06
N VAL A 123 -6.45 5.21 8.28
CA VAL A 123 -7.12 3.98 8.69
C VAL A 123 -6.14 2.82 8.54
N ARG A 124 -5.80 2.20 9.67
CA ARG A 124 -4.83 1.11 9.80
C ARG A 124 -5.49 -0.25 9.60
N GLN A 125 -6.65 -0.46 10.19
CA GLN A 125 -7.26 -1.78 10.24
C GLN A 125 -8.77 -1.64 10.47
N PHE A 126 -9.54 -2.49 9.81
CA PHE A 126 -10.96 -2.68 10.06
C PHE A 126 -11.16 -4.19 10.19
N ILE A 127 -11.56 -4.64 11.38
CA ILE A 127 -11.68 -6.07 11.74
C ILE A 127 -12.99 -6.30 12.46
N SER A 128 -13.54 -7.51 12.35
CA SER A 128 -14.56 -8.01 13.25
C SER A 128 -14.00 -9.25 13.93
N ASP A 129 -13.95 -9.25 15.26
CA ASP A 129 -13.56 -10.39 16.09
C ASP A 129 -14.65 -10.70 17.15
N ASP A 130 -14.32 -11.53 18.13
CA ASP A 130 -15.19 -11.88 19.26
C ASP A 130 -15.56 -10.69 20.18
N LYS A 131 -15.01 -9.50 19.94
CA LYS A 131 -15.30 -8.24 20.66
C LYS A 131 -16.12 -7.26 19.81
N GLY A 132 -16.54 -7.68 18.62
CA GLY A 132 -17.33 -6.91 17.64
C GLY A 132 -16.48 -6.27 16.54
N THR A 133 -17.11 -5.39 15.77
CA THR A 133 -16.42 -4.64 14.70
C THR A 133 -15.56 -3.52 15.30
N VAL A 134 -14.26 -3.50 14.99
CA VAL A 134 -13.29 -2.51 15.46
C VAL A 134 -12.55 -1.86 14.28
N CYS A 135 -12.54 -0.54 14.24
CA CYS A 135 -11.69 0.25 13.35
C CYS A 135 -10.51 0.86 14.13
N ILE A 136 -9.31 0.76 13.59
CA ILE A 136 -8.08 1.34 14.14
C ILE A 136 -7.60 2.43 13.18
N ALA A 137 -7.43 3.65 13.69
CA ALA A 137 -6.94 4.79 12.92
C ALA A 137 -5.86 5.56 13.68
N SER A 138 -5.13 6.44 12.98
CA SER A 138 -4.07 7.25 13.57
C SER A 138 -3.90 8.60 12.86
N PHE A 139 -3.34 9.57 13.58
CA PHE A 139 -2.98 10.89 13.06
C PHE A 139 -1.53 11.24 13.41
N GLY A 140 -0.88 12.01 12.54
CA GLY A 140 0.52 12.40 12.71
C GLY A 140 1.53 11.35 12.25
N LEU A 141 1.19 10.42 11.34
CA LEU A 141 2.17 9.54 10.69
C LEU A 141 3.08 10.34 9.71
N ARG A 142 4.18 9.73 9.25
CA ARG A 142 5.07 10.36 8.25
C ARG A 142 4.26 10.63 6.98
N GLY A 143 4.37 11.83 6.42
CA GLY A 143 3.53 12.28 5.29
C GLY A 143 2.10 12.69 5.65
N SER A 144 1.63 12.42 6.88
CA SER A 144 0.29 12.75 7.40
C SER A 144 0.38 13.55 8.71
N VAL A 145 1.19 14.61 8.69
CA VAL A 145 1.39 15.51 9.84
C VAL A 145 0.47 16.73 9.71
N THR A 146 -0.39 16.93 10.70
CA THR A 146 -1.20 18.16 10.84
C THR A 146 -0.66 19.00 12.00
N LEU A 147 -1.00 20.31 12.01
CA LEU A 147 -0.52 21.25 13.02
C LEU A 147 -0.97 20.88 14.45
N ASP A 148 -2.21 20.41 14.59
CA ASP A 148 -2.73 19.82 15.83
C ASP A 148 -3.44 18.48 15.52
N ALA A 149 -2.65 17.41 15.49
CA ALA A 149 -3.16 16.06 15.30
C ALA A 149 -4.12 15.61 16.41
N ALA A 150 -4.04 16.17 17.62
CA ALA A 150 -4.87 15.77 18.75
C ALA A 150 -6.28 16.38 18.64
N ALA A 151 -6.39 17.68 18.39
CA ALA A 151 -7.68 18.33 18.11
C ALA A 151 -8.32 17.71 16.87
N THR A 152 -7.57 17.56 15.78
CA THR A 152 -8.03 16.95 14.52
C THR A 152 -8.63 15.55 14.73
N ALA A 153 -7.99 14.72 15.58
CA ALA A 153 -8.46 13.38 15.92
C ALA A 153 -9.75 13.38 16.77
N VAL A 154 -9.89 14.34 17.69
CA VAL A 154 -11.11 14.51 18.50
C VAL A 154 -12.28 14.96 17.63
N ASP A 155 -12.06 15.93 16.73
CA ASP A 155 -13.08 16.39 15.79
C ASP A 155 -13.54 15.26 14.85
N ALA A 156 -12.59 14.46 14.34
CA ALA A 156 -12.90 13.28 13.54
C ALA A 156 -13.74 12.26 14.33
N ALA A 157 -13.39 11.98 15.59
CA ALA A 157 -14.14 11.06 16.44
C ALA A 157 -15.57 11.55 16.74
N GLN A 158 -15.76 12.85 16.96
CA GLN A 158 -17.10 13.42 17.14
C GLN A 158 -17.96 13.28 15.88
N ASP A 159 -17.38 13.51 14.69
CA ASP A 159 -18.12 13.34 13.44
C ASP A 159 -18.47 11.86 13.16
N ILE A 160 -17.58 10.93 13.52
CA ILE A 160 -17.87 9.49 13.45
C ILE A 160 -19.06 9.12 14.35
N GLN A 161 -19.11 9.63 15.58
CA GLN A 161 -20.25 9.43 16.48
C GLN A 161 -21.55 10.06 15.98
N ARG A 162 -21.50 11.08 15.11
CA ARG A 162 -22.69 11.71 14.49
C ARG A 162 -23.14 11.00 13.21
N ARG A 163 -22.20 10.44 12.43
CA ARG A 163 -22.48 9.82 11.12
C ARG A 163 -22.85 8.35 11.20
N LEU A 164 -22.29 7.60 12.16
CA LEU A 164 -22.63 6.19 12.33
C LEU A 164 -24.05 6.04 12.88
N ASN A 165 -24.89 5.29 12.17
CA ASN A 165 -26.22 4.90 12.64
C ASN A 165 -26.13 3.94 13.85
N SER A 166 -25.05 3.18 13.96
CA SER A 166 -24.76 2.29 15.09
C SER A 166 -24.03 3.05 16.20
N LYS A 167 -24.31 2.69 17.46
CA LYS A 167 -23.53 3.20 18.60
C LYS A 167 -22.06 2.81 18.45
N CYS A 168 -21.15 3.69 18.87
CA CYS A 168 -19.73 3.38 18.93
C CYS A 168 -19.07 3.96 20.19
N SER A 169 -18.06 3.24 20.68
CA SER A 169 -17.16 3.65 21.76
C SER A 169 -15.80 3.98 21.16
N ILE A 170 -15.22 5.12 21.51
CA ILE A 170 -13.96 5.60 20.90
C ILE A 170 -12.91 5.85 21.98
N GLY A 171 -11.82 5.09 21.90
CA GLY A 171 -10.58 5.35 22.62
C GLY A 171 -9.67 6.27 21.80
N ILE A 172 -9.10 7.29 22.43
CA ILE A 172 -8.12 8.20 21.81
C ILE A 172 -6.93 8.35 22.76
N THR A 173 -5.71 8.18 22.25
CA THR A 173 -4.48 8.45 23.02
C THR A 173 -3.44 9.18 22.17
N LEU A 174 -2.62 10.01 22.79
CA LEU A 174 -1.46 10.66 22.17
C LEU A 174 -0.19 10.21 22.88
N GLY A 175 0.76 9.61 22.15
CA GLY A 175 2.02 9.18 22.76
C GLY A 175 3.06 8.67 21.78
N LYS A 176 4.27 8.41 22.29
CA LYS A 176 5.39 7.87 21.51
C LYS A 176 5.15 6.39 21.24
N VAL A 177 5.13 6.00 19.97
CA VAL A 177 4.98 4.62 19.50
C VAL A 177 6.08 4.30 18.48
N PHE A 178 6.36 3.02 18.28
CA PHE A 178 7.06 2.54 17.10
C PHE A 178 6.13 2.58 15.90
N CYS A 179 6.62 3.13 14.78
CA CYS A 179 5.95 3.18 13.48
C CYS A 179 6.90 2.56 12.43
N GLY A 180 6.55 1.40 11.86
CA GLY A 180 7.39 0.76 10.83
C GLY A 180 6.91 -0.62 10.43
N GLU A 181 7.50 -1.20 9.38
CA GLU A 181 7.16 -2.56 8.94
C GLU A 181 7.51 -3.60 10.02
N THR A 182 6.67 -4.62 10.17
CA THR A 182 6.88 -5.75 11.10
C THR A 182 6.42 -7.04 10.44
N GLY A 183 7.26 -8.07 10.49
CA GLY A 183 7.03 -9.35 9.84
C GLY A 183 8.30 -9.88 9.18
N SER A 184 8.12 -10.78 8.21
CA SER A 184 9.19 -11.34 7.37
C SER A 184 9.18 -10.73 5.98
N ARG A 185 10.25 -10.93 5.19
CA ARG A 185 10.35 -10.42 3.81
C ARG A 185 9.19 -10.86 2.89
N GLY A 186 8.56 -12.01 3.16
CA GLY A 186 7.41 -12.52 2.39
C GLY A 186 6.03 -12.17 2.97
N ARG A 187 5.96 -11.63 4.20
CA ARG A 187 4.72 -11.21 4.85
C ARG A 187 5.05 -10.23 5.97
N TYR A 188 4.76 -8.95 5.74
CA TYR A 188 4.93 -7.86 6.69
C TYR A 188 3.75 -6.90 6.63
N GLU A 189 3.52 -6.19 7.74
CA GLU A 189 2.54 -5.12 7.84
C GLU A 189 3.19 -3.88 8.45
N TYR A 190 2.85 -2.69 7.96
CA TYR A 190 3.18 -1.46 8.68
C TYR A 190 2.52 -1.52 10.06
N SER A 191 3.25 -1.23 11.12
CA SER A 191 2.88 -1.53 12.50
C SER A 191 3.03 -0.33 13.43
N LEU A 192 2.03 -0.13 14.30
CA LEU A 192 2.01 0.88 15.35
C LEU A 192 2.06 0.15 16.70
N LEU A 193 3.18 0.25 17.42
CA LEU A 193 3.41 -0.53 18.64
C LEU A 193 3.78 0.38 19.83
N GLY A 194 3.10 0.21 20.96
CA GLY A 194 3.49 0.86 22.22
C GLY A 194 2.35 1.00 23.24
N PRO A 195 2.65 1.44 24.47
CA PRO A 195 1.65 1.65 25.52
C PRO A 195 0.44 2.52 25.13
N PRO A 196 0.57 3.60 24.33
CA PRO A 196 -0.57 4.40 23.87
C PRO A 196 -1.57 3.59 23.03
N VAL A 197 -1.09 2.69 22.17
CA VAL A 197 -1.92 1.82 21.32
C VAL A 197 -2.79 0.92 22.21
N ASN A 198 -2.15 0.24 23.15
CA ASN A 198 -2.82 -0.67 24.09
C ASN A 198 -3.77 0.07 25.04
N LEU A 199 -3.47 1.33 25.39
CA LEU A 199 -4.37 2.16 26.19
C LEU A 199 -5.59 2.60 25.38
N SER A 200 -5.42 2.99 24.11
CA SER A 200 -6.53 3.36 23.22
C SER A 200 -7.51 2.19 23.05
N ALA A 201 -6.99 0.99 22.81
CA ALA A 201 -7.79 -0.24 22.77
C ALA A 201 -8.57 -0.55 24.07
N ARG A 202 -8.06 -0.14 25.24
CA ARG A 202 -8.78 -0.27 26.52
C ARG A 202 -9.81 0.82 26.76
N LEU A 203 -9.63 2.01 26.18
CA LEU A 203 -10.54 3.15 26.34
C LEU A 203 -11.81 3.02 25.47
N MET A 204 -11.77 2.23 24.39
CA MET A 204 -12.96 1.93 23.57
C MET A 204 -13.84 0.79 24.10
N ALA A 205 -13.44 0.12 25.19
CA ALA A 205 -13.96 -1.19 25.58
C ALA A 205 -15.44 -1.19 26.00
#